data_AF-A0A0C2GGX3-F1
#
_entry.id   AF-A0A0C2GGX3-F1
#
_cell.length_a   1.000
_cell.length_b   1.000
_cell.length_c   1.000
_cell.angle_alpha   90.00
_cell.angle_beta   90.00
_cell.angle_gamma   90.00
#
_symmetry.space_group_name_H-M   'P 1'
#
loop_
_entity.id
_entity.type
_entity.pdbx_description
1 polymer ?
#
loop_
_entity_poly.entity_id
_entity_poly.type
_entity_poly.pdbx_seq_one_letter_code
_entity_poly.pdbx_strand_id
1 'polypeptide(L)'
;MLAPKGRMHTCLLVFGSLGAVVNFPEGYSNSYPNTSYKSFQKMINDSYIARGDESGISQNVYIWVWSAVLNVWFLGYLLGTFVTPYFTEHYGRKKTLLCSNFIALLGAVLSFLSVVLSVPELFFASRVVASMSSGISFGALILFLQEATPTEYRGMTSFLSENTFIATTVMGIGFGMDAVFGKNLPALTGIAIIPAVISIILVIPLRETPKFLLLNRNDRKAAAESLKFYRGDLIDADAVLDEMLLEVDDETCSETSILRSVVTVLREPHLRTPFFIGCLTLQVVVGIWSIIYISTDMLEVHFTEDVAQLASLIFIVANFMAGMGGMFIIER
;
A
#
# COMPACT_ATOMS: atom_id res chain seq x y z
N MET A 1 13.82 5.02 21.16
CA MET A 1 12.49 5.34 21.74
C MET A 1 11.33 4.53 21.12
N LEU A 2 11.53 3.68 20.10
CA LEU A 2 10.46 2.93 19.40
C LEU A 2 10.47 1.39 19.63
N ALA A 3 11.27 0.86 20.56
CA ALA A 3 11.35 -0.59 20.77
C ALA A 3 10.06 -1.12 21.44
N PRO A 4 9.32 -2.06 20.82
CA PRO A 4 8.05 -2.55 21.38
C PRO A 4 8.17 -3.34 22.69
N LYS A 5 9.37 -3.79 23.08
CA LYS A 5 9.68 -4.46 24.37
C LYS A 5 8.69 -5.58 24.76
N GLY A 6 8.10 -6.27 23.79
CA GLY A 6 7.24 -7.44 24.02
C GLY A 6 5.83 -7.15 24.56
N ARG A 7 5.42 -5.88 24.69
CA ARG A 7 4.05 -5.55 25.11
C ARG A 7 3.14 -5.44 23.89
N MET A 8 2.11 -6.29 23.81
CA MET A 8 1.19 -6.37 22.67
C MET A 8 0.63 -5.01 22.24
N HIS A 9 0.18 -4.17 23.18
CA HIS A 9 -0.32 -2.83 22.86
C HIS A 9 0.74 -1.92 22.23
N THR A 10 1.99 -2.00 22.68
CA THR A 10 3.09 -1.21 22.11
C THR A 10 3.47 -1.72 20.72
N CYS A 11 3.47 -3.05 20.50
CA CYS A 11 3.66 -3.62 19.17
C CYS A 11 2.58 -3.16 18.19
N LEU A 12 1.30 -3.25 18.58
CA LEU A 12 0.18 -2.81 17.75
C LEU A 12 0.26 -1.31 17.42
N LEU A 13 0.64 -0.47 18.37
CA LEU A 13 0.80 0.96 18.11
C LEU A 13 1.98 1.25 17.17
N VAL A 14 3.12 0.59 17.35
CA VAL A 14 4.30 0.77 16.49
C VAL A 14 4.03 0.24 15.09
N PHE A 15 3.44 -0.94 14.95
CA PHE A 15 3.11 -1.53 13.65
C PHE A 15 1.94 -0.82 12.96
N GLY A 16 0.93 -0.38 13.72
CA GLY A 16 -0.17 0.43 13.19
C GLY A 16 0.30 1.80 12.72
N SER A 17 1.19 2.46 13.46
CA SER A 17 1.78 3.74 13.01
C SER A 17 2.71 3.53 11.81
N LEU A 18 3.50 2.47 11.78
CA LEU A 18 4.30 2.12 10.61
C LEU A 18 3.42 1.87 9.38
N GLY A 19 2.37 1.05 9.52
CA GLY A 19 1.42 0.76 8.45
C GLY A 19 0.70 2.01 7.96
N ALA A 20 0.21 2.86 8.86
CA ALA A 20 -0.49 4.09 8.50
C ALA A 20 0.37 5.05 7.68
N VAL A 21 1.68 5.13 7.97
CA VAL A 21 2.56 6.08 7.27
C VAL A 21 3.16 5.46 6.00
N VAL A 22 3.44 4.15 5.99
CA VAL A 22 3.94 3.42 4.80
C VAL A 22 2.85 3.21 3.75
N ASN A 23 1.61 2.90 4.17
CA ASN A 23 0.48 2.71 3.26
C ASN A 23 -0.17 4.05 2.85
N PHE A 24 0.26 5.17 3.43
CA PHE A 24 -0.30 6.48 3.09
C PHE A 24 -0.24 6.81 1.60
N PRO A 25 0.90 6.66 0.89
CA PRO A 25 0.95 6.87 -0.55
C PRO A 25 -0.03 5.97 -1.29
N GLU A 26 -0.19 4.72 -0.85
CA GLU A 26 -1.07 3.75 -1.49
C GLU A 26 -2.55 4.09 -1.33
N GLY A 27 -3.03 4.37 -0.11
CA GLY A 27 -4.44 4.68 0.12
C GLY A 27 -4.79 6.10 -0.27
N TYR A 28 -4.02 7.10 0.20
CA TYR A 28 -4.32 8.51 -0.04
C TYR A 28 -4.15 8.88 -1.51
N SER A 29 -2.99 8.60 -2.11
CA SER A 29 -2.72 9.07 -3.46
C SER A 29 -3.57 8.39 -4.52
N ASN A 30 -4.07 7.20 -4.19
CA ASN A 30 -4.94 6.46 -5.06
C ASN A 30 -6.40 6.90 -5.00
N SER A 31 -6.88 7.37 -3.85
CA SER A 31 -8.29 7.63 -3.63
C SER A 31 -8.68 9.11 -3.73
N TYR A 32 -7.77 10.06 -3.49
CA TYR A 32 -8.09 11.49 -3.65
C TYR A 32 -8.59 11.89 -5.06
N PRO A 33 -8.16 11.27 -6.18
CA PRO A 33 -8.65 11.64 -7.50
C PRO A 33 -10.15 11.39 -7.69
N ASN A 34 -10.74 10.46 -6.92
CA ASN A 34 -12.16 10.09 -7.05
C ASN A 34 -13.08 11.27 -6.71
N THR A 35 -12.90 11.89 -5.55
CA THR A 35 -13.74 13.02 -5.10
C THR A 35 -13.33 14.35 -5.73
N SER A 36 -12.08 14.49 -6.18
CA SER A 36 -11.56 15.71 -6.82
C SER A 36 -11.51 15.64 -8.35
N TYR A 37 -12.23 14.69 -8.96
CA TYR A 37 -12.11 14.38 -10.38
C TYR A 37 -12.43 15.58 -11.29
N LYS A 38 -13.38 16.46 -10.92
CA LYS A 38 -13.70 17.68 -11.68
C LYS A 38 -12.57 18.71 -11.67
N SER A 39 -11.89 18.86 -10.54
CA SER A 39 -10.73 19.74 -10.45
C SER A 39 -9.60 19.22 -11.34
N PHE A 40 -9.38 17.91 -11.38
CA PHE A 40 -8.43 17.31 -12.32
C PHE A 40 -8.88 17.46 -13.78
N GLN A 41 -10.17 17.30 -14.08
CA GLN A 41 -10.73 17.57 -15.40
C GLN A 41 -10.42 18.99 -15.87
N LYS A 42 -10.67 19.96 -15.00
CA LYS A 42 -10.38 21.36 -15.26
C LYS A 42 -8.89 21.60 -15.47
N MET A 43 -8.02 21.08 -14.59
CA MET A 43 -6.57 21.21 -14.72
C MET A 43 -6.06 20.65 -16.06
N ILE A 44 -6.56 19.48 -16.47
CA ILE A 44 -6.19 18.87 -17.75
C ILE A 44 -6.64 19.77 -18.89
N ASN A 45 -7.91 20.21 -18.89
CA ASN A 45 -8.44 21.06 -19.96
C ASN A 45 -7.68 22.39 -20.08
N ASP A 46 -7.43 23.07 -18.95
CA ASP A 46 -6.70 24.33 -18.89
C ASP A 46 -5.26 24.18 -19.41
N SER A 47 -4.61 23.03 -19.17
CA SER A 47 -3.30 22.71 -19.74
C SER A 47 -3.31 22.64 -21.27
N TYR A 48 -4.34 22.04 -21.88
CA TYR A 48 -4.42 21.94 -23.35
C TYR A 48 -4.74 23.29 -23.99
N ILE A 49 -5.61 24.08 -23.36
CA ILE A 49 -5.91 25.46 -23.78
C ILE A 49 -4.62 26.31 -23.77
N ALA A 50 -3.83 26.23 -22.70
CA ALA A 50 -2.56 26.95 -22.59
C ALA A 50 -1.52 26.55 -23.65
N ARG A 51 -1.65 25.36 -24.25
CA ARG A 51 -0.77 24.84 -25.31
C ARG A 51 -1.26 25.16 -26.72
N GLY A 52 -2.34 25.92 -26.87
CA GLY A 52 -2.84 26.42 -28.15
C GLY A 52 -4.07 25.70 -28.71
N ASP A 53 -4.70 24.81 -27.93
CA ASP A 53 -5.99 24.20 -28.29
C ASP A 53 -7.14 25.07 -27.74
N GLU A 54 -7.55 26.10 -28.50
CA GLU A 54 -8.48 27.14 -28.04
C GLU A 54 -9.84 26.59 -27.56
N SER A 55 -10.28 25.44 -28.07
CA SER A 55 -11.53 24.78 -27.66
C SER A 55 -11.40 23.86 -26.45
N GLY A 56 -10.18 23.60 -25.98
CA GLY A 56 -9.92 22.56 -25.00
C GLY A 56 -10.17 21.14 -25.54
N ILE A 57 -10.02 20.15 -24.67
CA ILE A 57 -10.17 18.74 -25.07
C ILE A 57 -11.64 18.32 -25.13
N SER A 58 -11.99 17.53 -26.14
CA SER A 58 -13.32 16.92 -26.21
C SER A 58 -13.57 15.96 -25.05
N GLN A 59 -14.84 15.82 -24.64
CA GLN A 59 -15.23 14.93 -23.54
C GLN A 59 -14.78 13.48 -23.75
N ASN A 60 -14.83 12.98 -24.99
CA ASN A 60 -14.38 11.63 -25.31
C ASN A 60 -12.88 11.45 -25.09
N VAL A 61 -12.07 12.44 -25.48
CA VAL A 61 -10.61 12.42 -25.27
C VAL A 61 -10.29 12.51 -23.78
N TYR A 62 -10.99 13.37 -23.03
CA TYR A 62 -10.84 13.45 -21.58
C TYR A 62 -11.10 12.10 -20.91
N ILE A 63 -12.19 11.41 -21.24
CA ILE A 63 -12.52 10.10 -20.66
C ILE A 63 -11.40 9.09 -20.89
N TRP A 64 -10.81 9.04 -22.08
CA TRP A 64 -9.67 8.15 -22.36
C TRP A 64 -8.42 8.52 -21.55
N VAL A 65 -8.07 9.81 -21.48
CA VAL A 65 -6.92 10.28 -20.71
C VAL A 65 -7.11 10.00 -19.22
N TRP A 66 -8.28 10.33 -18.66
CA TRP A 66 -8.62 10.10 -17.27
C TRP A 66 -8.62 8.60 -16.93
N SER A 67 -9.23 7.78 -17.78
CA SER A 67 -9.21 6.32 -17.62
C SER A 67 -7.78 5.78 -17.62
N ALA A 68 -6.91 6.29 -18.49
CA ALA A 68 -5.50 5.88 -18.52
C ALA A 68 -4.78 6.28 -17.21
N VAL A 69 -4.99 7.49 -16.71
CA VAL A 69 -4.41 8.00 -15.44
C VAL A 69 -4.88 7.18 -14.23
N LEU A 70 -6.14 6.76 -14.20
CA LEU A 70 -6.65 5.91 -13.13
C LEU A 70 -6.08 4.48 -13.23
N ASN A 71 -6.11 3.87 -14.42
CA ASN A 71 -5.76 2.47 -14.61
C ASN A 71 -4.25 2.18 -14.62
N VAL A 72 -3.40 3.17 -14.97
CA VAL A 72 -1.95 2.98 -14.93
C VAL A 72 -1.43 2.67 -13.51
N TRP A 73 -2.21 3.04 -12.48
CA TRP A 73 -1.91 2.66 -11.11
C TRP A 73 -1.77 1.14 -10.97
N PHE A 74 -2.73 0.37 -11.48
CA PHE A 74 -2.70 -1.10 -11.39
C PHE A 74 -1.51 -1.71 -12.13
N LEU A 75 -1.11 -1.13 -13.27
CA LEU A 75 0.06 -1.58 -14.01
C LEU A 75 1.35 -1.35 -13.23
N GLY A 76 1.55 -0.15 -12.67
CA GLY A 76 2.74 0.12 -11.87
C GLY A 76 2.75 -0.70 -10.58
N TYR A 77 1.59 -0.89 -9.93
CA TYR A 77 1.46 -1.76 -8.75
C TYR A 77 1.86 -3.21 -9.06
N LEU A 78 1.37 -3.76 -10.17
CA LEU A 78 1.73 -5.10 -10.64
C LEU A 78 3.23 -5.24 -10.84
N LEU A 79 3.86 -4.27 -11.51
CA LEU A 79 5.32 -4.25 -11.70
C LEU A 79 6.07 -4.18 -10.37
N GLY A 80 5.60 -3.35 -9.43
CA GLY A 80 6.14 -3.26 -8.08
C GLY A 80 6.12 -4.62 -7.37
N THR A 81 4.95 -5.26 -7.35
CA THR A 81 4.74 -6.57 -6.69
C THR A 81 5.63 -7.68 -7.26
N PHE A 82 5.86 -7.72 -8.58
CA PHE A 82 6.78 -8.70 -9.18
C PHE A 82 8.24 -8.49 -8.78
N VAL A 83 8.61 -7.25 -8.48
CA VAL A 83 9.98 -6.86 -8.14
C VAL A 83 10.23 -7.00 -6.63
N THR A 84 9.19 -6.95 -5.79
CA THR A 84 9.29 -7.04 -4.33
C THR A 84 10.10 -8.24 -3.83
N PRO A 85 9.85 -9.50 -4.26
CA PRO A 85 10.54 -10.67 -3.71
C PRO A 85 12.07 -10.54 -3.85
N TYR A 86 12.54 -10.16 -5.04
CA TYR A 86 13.95 -9.95 -5.34
C TYR A 86 14.60 -8.95 -4.36
N PHE A 87 13.96 -7.80 -4.12
CA PHE A 87 14.53 -6.82 -3.20
C PHE A 87 14.49 -7.30 -1.74
N THR A 88 13.39 -7.91 -1.32
CA THR A 88 13.24 -8.39 0.06
C THR A 88 14.21 -9.53 0.41
N GLU A 89 14.54 -10.39 -0.55
CA GLU A 89 15.46 -11.52 -0.39
C GLU A 89 16.94 -11.12 -0.43
N HIS A 90 17.32 -10.13 -1.26
CA HIS A 90 18.72 -9.71 -1.38
C HIS A 90 19.09 -8.60 -0.39
N TYR A 91 18.24 -7.60 -0.23
CA TYR A 91 18.54 -6.39 0.55
C TYR A 91 17.94 -6.40 1.96
N GLY A 92 16.92 -7.23 2.19
CA GLY A 92 16.18 -7.29 3.46
C GLY A 92 14.89 -6.47 3.41
N ARG A 93 14.05 -6.65 4.42
CA ARG A 93 12.70 -6.08 4.46
C ARG A 93 12.77 -4.59 4.78
N LYS A 94 13.55 -4.19 5.80
CA LYS A 94 13.75 -2.78 6.19
C LYS A 94 14.36 -1.96 5.07
N LYS A 95 15.43 -2.45 4.41
CA LYS A 95 16.07 -1.68 3.33
C LYS A 95 15.16 -1.52 2.13
N THR A 96 14.37 -2.55 1.80
CA THR A 96 13.36 -2.49 0.75
C THR A 96 12.29 -1.45 1.08
N LEU A 97 11.76 -1.44 2.31
CA LEU A 97 10.82 -0.42 2.79
C LEU A 97 11.39 1.00 2.72
N LEU A 98 12.66 1.18 3.08
CA LEU A 98 13.29 2.49 3.03
C LEU A 98 13.44 2.97 1.58
N CYS A 99 13.88 2.09 0.68
CA CYS A 99 14.03 2.37 -0.74
C CYS A 99 12.67 2.73 -1.38
N SER A 100 11.64 1.93 -1.14
CA SER A 100 10.29 2.23 -1.64
C SER A 100 9.78 3.55 -1.08
N ASN A 101 9.94 3.84 0.21
CA ASN A 101 9.52 5.13 0.77
C ASN A 101 10.19 6.34 0.10
N PHE A 102 11.46 6.24 -0.33
CA PHE A 102 12.10 7.28 -1.14
C PHE A 102 11.47 7.41 -2.54
N ILE A 103 11.10 6.30 -3.18
CA ILE A 103 10.39 6.30 -4.47
C ILE A 103 8.98 6.89 -4.30
N ALA A 104 8.28 6.56 -3.22
CA ALA A 104 6.98 7.17 -2.87
C ALA A 104 7.10 8.68 -2.69
N LEU A 105 8.13 9.16 -1.99
CA LEU A 105 8.40 10.59 -1.85
C LEU A 105 8.62 11.25 -3.21
N LEU A 106 9.39 10.62 -4.10
CA LEU A 106 9.56 11.09 -5.47
C LEU A 106 8.22 11.15 -6.22
N GLY A 107 7.39 10.10 -6.13
CA GLY A 107 6.05 10.08 -6.72
C GLY A 107 5.13 11.18 -6.19
N ALA A 108 5.17 11.47 -4.89
CA ALA A 108 4.41 12.57 -4.28
C ALA A 108 4.88 13.94 -4.76
N VAL A 109 6.20 14.16 -4.84
CA VAL A 109 6.79 15.42 -5.36
C VAL A 109 6.46 15.61 -6.84
N LEU A 110 6.56 14.56 -7.66
CA LEU A 110 6.18 14.62 -9.08
C LEU A 110 4.68 14.91 -9.24
N SER A 111 3.82 14.34 -8.39
CA SER A 111 2.38 14.63 -8.40
C SER A 111 2.12 16.10 -8.07
N PHE A 112 2.75 16.63 -7.02
CA PHE A 112 2.64 18.04 -6.66
C PHE A 112 3.14 18.96 -7.79
N LEU A 113 4.30 18.69 -8.37
CA LEU A 113 4.85 19.47 -9.48
C LEU A 113 3.97 19.41 -10.73
N SER A 114 3.36 18.25 -11.00
CA SER A 114 2.45 18.10 -12.15
C SER A 114 1.25 19.03 -12.07
N VAL A 115 0.72 19.24 -10.86
CA VAL A 115 -0.39 20.16 -10.62
C VAL A 115 0.06 21.62 -10.68
N VAL A 116 1.19 21.95 -10.05
CA VAL A 116 1.70 23.33 -10.02
C VAL A 116 2.11 23.82 -11.42
N LEU A 117 2.67 22.94 -12.24
CA LEU A 117 3.09 23.25 -13.61
C LEU A 117 1.98 23.02 -14.65
N SER A 118 0.82 22.50 -14.23
CA SER A 118 -0.28 22.10 -15.12
C SER A 118 0.19 21.18 -16.25
N VAL A 119 0.89 20.08 -15.91
CA VAL A 119 1.41 19.09 -16.87
C VAL A 119 0.78 17.71 -16.63
N PRO A 120 -0.30 17.35 -17.37
CA PRO A 120 -0.99 16.07 -17.22
C PRO A 120 -0.11 14.85 -17.45
N GLU A 121 0.88 14.92 -18.34
CA GLU A 121 1.81 13.83 -18.63
C GLU A 121 2.72 13.54 -17.43
N LEU A 122 3.10 14.59 -16.68
CA LEU A 122 3.88 14.45 -15.46
C LEU A 122 3.02 13.82 -14.35
N PHE A 123 1.73 14.14 -14.31
CA PHE A 123 0.78 13.49 -13.40
C PHE A 123 0.65 12.00 -13.72
N PHE A 124 0.51 11.64 -15.00
CA PHE A 124 0.51 10.24 -15.42
C PHE A 124 1.80 9.53 -14.99
N ALA A 125 2.97 10.13 -15.21
CA ALA A 125 4.25 9.56 -14.79
C ALA A 125 4.34 9.41 -13.26
N SER A 126 3.84 10.39 -12.49
CA SER A 126 3.86 10.33 -11.03
C SER A 126 2.99 9.18 -10.50
N ARG A 127 1.85 8.89 -11.15
CA ARG A 127 1.00 7.73 -10.83
C ARG A 127 1.75 6.41 -10.97
N VAL A 128 2.55 6.24 -12.02
CA VAL A 128 3.36 5.01 -12.23
C VAL A 128 4.41 4.84 -11.14
N VAL A 129 5.12 5.92 -10.82
CA VAL A 129 6.18 5.91 -9.79
C VAL A 129 5.58 5.61 -8.41
N ALA A 130 4.48 6.29 -8.06
CA ALA A 130 3.80 6.10 -6.79
C ALA A 130 3.19 4.69 -6.65
N SER A 131 2.58 4.15 -7.71
CA SER A 131 1.97 2.83 -7.65
C SER A 131 3.00 1.70 -7.61
N MET A 132 4.10 1.83 -8.36
CA MET A 132 5.22 0.89 -8.27
C MET A 132 5.84 0.88 -6.88
N SER A 133 6.03 2.06 -6.29
CA SER A 133 6.47 2.17 -4.90
C SER A 133 5.50 1.49 -3.94
N SER A 134 4.20 1.70 -4.12
CA SER A 134 3.15 1.14 -3.25
C SER A 134 3.14 -0.39 -3.28
N GLY A 135 3.26 -1.00 -4.46
CA GLY A 135 3.37 -2.46 -4.58
C GLY A 135 4.61 -3.04 -3.90
N ILE A 136 5.74 -2.33 -3.96
CA ILE A 136 6.98 -2.72 -3.27
C ILE A 136 6.82 -2.57 -1.75
N SER A 137 6.33 -1.41 -1.28
CA SER A 137 6.17 -1.14 0.15
C SER A 137 5.15 -2.06 0.80
N PHE A 138 4.01 -2.32 0.16
CA PHE A 138 2.96 -3.15 0.71
C PHE A 138 3.44 -4.59 0.95
N GLY A 139 4.04 -5.21 -0.07
CA GLY A 139 4.60 -6.57 0.08
C GLY A 139 5.73 -6.64 1.11
N ALA A 140 6.64 -5.66 1.11
CA ALA A 140 7.73 -5.60 2.09
C ALA A 140 7.21 -5.35 3.52
N LEU A 141 6.14 -4.57 3.69
CA LEU A 141 5.52 -4.28 4.98
C LEU A 141 4.85 -5.52 5.56
N ILE A 142 4.07 -6.26 4.75
CA ILE A 142 3.43 -7.50 5.21
C ILE A 142 4.47 -8.52 5.68
N LEU A 143 5.52 -8.75 4.89
CA LEU A 143 6.63 -9.63 5.28
C LEU A 143 7.32 -9.13 6.55
N PHE A 144 7.56 -7.82 6.66
CA PHE A 144 8.17 -7.22 7.84
C PHE A 144 7.33 -7.47 9.10
N LEU A 145 6.01 -7.26 9.01
CA LEU A 145 5.09 -7.46 10.14
C LEU A 145 5.01 -8.93 10.54
N GLN A 146 4.88 -9.85 9.57
CA GLN A 146 4.80 -11.29 9.83
C GLN A 146 6.09 -11.86 10.44
N GLU A 147 7.25 -11.36 10.02
CA GLU A 147 8.54 -11.82 10.55
C GLU A 147 8.91 -11.18 11.89
N ALA A 148 8.48 -9.94 12.15
CA ALA A 148 8.73 -9.26 13.41
C ALA A 148 7.81 -9.73 14.55
N THR A 149 6.59 -10.18 14.21
CA THR A 149 5.57 -10.60 15.19
C THR A 149 5.67 -12.08 15.57
N PRO A 150 5.23 -12.47 16.78
CA PRO A 150 5.02 -13.88 17.14
C PRO A 150 3.98 -14.56 16.24
N THR A 151 4.08 -15.87 16.06
CA THR A 151 3.23 -16.67 15.16
C THR A 151 1.74 -16.50 15.46
N GLU A 152 1.36 -16.40 16.73
CA GLU A 152 -0.02 -16.18 17.23
C GLU A 152 -0.65 -14.84 16.78
N TYR A 153 0.14 -13.87 16.34
CA TYR A 153 -0.34 -12.51 16.00
C TYR A 153 -0.05 -12.11 14.55
N ARG A 154 0.46 -13.03 13.72
CA ARG A 154 0.78 -12.75 12.31
C ARG A 154 -0.49 -12.39 11.50
N GLY A 155 -1.61 -13.06 11.77
CA GLY A 155 -2.89 -12.80 11.13
C GLY A 155 -3.41 -11.41 11.47
N MET A 156 -3.55 -11.11 12.76
CA MET A 156 -3.98 -9.80 13.27
C MET A 156 -3.12 -8.64 12.75
N THR A 157 -1.79 -8.77 12.72
CA THR A 157 -0.91 -7.69 12.24
C THR A 157 -0.96 -7.48 10.73
N SER A 158 -1.19 -8.53 9.95
CA SER A 158 -1.48 -8.41 8.51
C SER A 158 -2.79 -7.64 8.28
N PHE A 159 -3.83 -7.96 9.05
CA PHE A 159 -5.12 -7.23 9.02
C PHE A 159 -4.99 -5.78 9.48
N LEU A 160 -4.14 -5.50 10.45
CA LEU A 160 -3.85 -4.13 10.88
C LEU A 160 -3.26 -3.30 9.74
N SER A 161 -2.34 -3.86 8.94
CA SER A 161 -1.80 -3.19 7.75
C SER A 161 -2.90 -2.84 6.76
N GLU A 162 -3.76 -3.80 6.41
CA GLU A 162 -4.89 -3.57 5.51
C GLU A 162 -5.84 -2.49 6.04
N ASN A 163 -6.16 -2.53 7.33
CA ASN A 163 -7.01 -1.53 7.95
C ASN A 163 -6.37 -0.13 7.93
N THR A 164 -5.04 -0.03 8.07
CA THR A 164 -4.34 1.25 7.91
C THR A 164 -4.37 1.75 6.46
N PHE A 165 -4.28 0.87 5.46
CA PHE A 165 -4.49 1.23 4.06
C PHE A 165 -5.89 1.85 3.88
N ILE A 166 -6.95 1.18 4.34
CA ILE A 166 -8.33 1.69 4.25
C ILE A 166 -8.46 3.04 4.99
N ALA A 167 -7.84 3.20 6.16
CA ALA A 167 -7.84 4.47 6.90
C ALA A 167 -7.26 5.63 6.06
N THR A 168 -6.15 5.38 5.37
CA THR A 168 -5.54 6.39 4.49
C THR A 168 -6.36 6.65 3.23
N THR A 169 -7.09 5.63 2.73
CA THR A 169 -8.09 5.78 1.66
C THR A 169 -9.25 6.68 2.08
N VAL A 170 -9.75 6.55 3.32
CA VAL A 170 -10.75 7.47 3.90
C VAL A 170 -10.22 8.91 3.90
N MET A 171 -8.96 9.11 4.31
CA MET A 171 -8.33 10.43 4.29
C MET A 171 -8.23 10.99 2.87
N GLY A 172 -7.88 10.17 1.87
CA GLY A 172 -7.78 10.61 0.48
C GLY A 172 -9.13 11.05 -0.09
N ILE A 173 -10.18 10.25 0.09
CA ILE A 173 -11.53 10.60 -0.36
C ILE A 173 -12.04 11.84 0.38
N GLY A 174 -11.86 11.88 1.71
CA GLY A 174 -12.30 13.00 2.53
C GLY A 174 -11.60 14.32 2.18
N PHE A 175 -10.29 14.31 1.98
CA PHE A 175 -9.55 15.52 1.58
C PHE A 175 -9.83 15.92 0.12
N GLY A 176 -10.08 14.94 -0.75
CA GLY A 176 -10.45 15.19 -2.14
C GLY A 176 -11.84 15.80 -2.32
N MET A 177 -12.68 15.84 -1.28
CA MET A 177 -13.97 16.53 -1.33
C MET A 177 -13.80 18.03 -1.56
N ASP A 178 -14.77 18.63 -2.26
CA ASP A 178 -14.80 20.05 -2.59
C ASP A 178 -14.87 20.96 -1.36
N ALA A 179 -15.47 20.44 -0.27
CA ALA A 179 -15.57 21.12 1.02
C ALA A 179 -14.21 21.22 1.77
N VAL A 180 -13.19 20.45 1.36
CA VAL A 180 -11.90 20.36 2.06
C VAL A 180 -10.76 20.89 1.18
N PHE A 181 -10.14 20.02 0.36
CA PHE A 181 -9.05 20.40 -0.54
C PHE A 181 -9.35 20.09 -2.02
N GLY A 182 -10.52 19.55 -2.36
CA GLY A 182 -10.87 19.17 -3.74
C GLY A 182 -10.70 20.28 -4.76
N LYS A 183 -10.95 21.54 -4.38
CA LYS A 183 -10.77 22.73 -5.22
C LYS A 183 -9.32 23.24 -5.28
N ASN A 184 -8.48 22.86 -4.33
CA ASN A 184 -7.08 23.28 -4.21
C ASN A 184 -6.15 22.07 -4.42
N LEU A 185 -6.01 21.66 -5.68
CA LEU A 185 -5.17 20.51 -6.07
C LEU A 185 -3.71 20.61 -5.59
N PRO A 186 -3.05 21.80 -5.57
CA PRO A 186 -1.70 21.90 -5.00
C PRO A 186 -1.65 21.50 -3.52
N ALA A 187 -2.63 21.93 -2.72
CA ALA A 187 -2.71 21.53 -1.32
C ALA A 187 -3.02 20.03 -1.17
N LEU A 188 -3.95 19.51 -1.99
CA LEU A 188 -4.34 18.10 -1.98
C LEU A 188 -3.16 17.17 -2.29
N THR A 189 -2.45 17.43 -3.39
CA THR A 189 -1.31 16.61 -3.80
C THR A 189 -0.07 16.84 -2.92
N GLY A 190 0.13 18.08 -2.45
CA GLY A 190 1.26 18.45 -1.60
C GLY A 190 1.22 17.83 -0.20
N ILE A 191 0.02 17.59 0.37
CA ILE A 191 -0.11 16.99 1.70
C ILE A 191 0.54 15.61 1.79
N ALA A 192 0.55 14.85 0.69
CA ALA A 192 1.13 13.50 0.62
C ALA A 192 2.65 13.47 0.84
N ILE A 193 3.35 14.60 0.65
CA ILE A 193 4.80 14.72 0.87
C ILE A 193 5.13 14.59 2.36
N ILE A 194 4.30 15.13 3.24
CA ILE A 194 4.53 15.13 4.70
C ILE A 194 4.61 13.68 5.24
N PRO A 195 3.60 12.81 5.06
CA PRO A 195 3.67 11.42 5.51
C PRO A 195 4.73 10.62 4.77
N ALA A 196 5.04 10.92 3.50
CA ALA A 196 6.15 10.27 2.81
C ALA A 196 7.52 10.58 3.45
N VAL A 197 7.73 11.78 3.98
CA VAL A 197 8.94 12.10 4.75
C VAL A 197 8.91 11.42 6.13
N ILE A 198 7.76 11.43 6.80
CA ILE A 198 7.59 10.76 8.10
C ILE A 198 7.85 9.25 7.96
N SER A 199 7.44 8.62 6.86
CA SER A 199 7.64 7.17 6.63
C SER A 199 9.12 6.82 6.64
N ILE A 200 9.95 7.63 5.98
CA ILE A 200 11.40 7.48 5.93
C ILE A 200 11.99 7.63 7.35
N ILE A 201 11.59 8.67 8.09
CA ILE A 201 12.08 8.94 9.44
C ILE A 201 11.71 7.80 10.41
N LEU A 202 10.49 7.26 10.31
CA LEU A 202 10.02 6.17 11.17
C LEU A 202 10.70 4.82 10.86
N VAL A 203 11.07 4.57 9.60
CA VAL A 203 11.73 3.31 9.19
C VAL A 203 13.21 3.27 9.58
N ILE A 204 13.92 4.40 9.58
CA ILE A 204 15.37 4.46 9.93
C ILE A 204 15.72 3.76 11.26
N PRO A 205 15.02 4.00 12.40
CA PRO A 205 15.38 3.39 13.69
C PRO A 205 14.99 1.91 13.83
N LEU A 206 14.25 1.33 12.88
CA LEU A 206 13.86 -0.08 12.95
C LEU A 206 15.08 -0.99 12.73
N ARG A 207 15.03 -2.23 13.25
CA ARG A 207 16.03 -3.27 12.95
C ARG A 207 15.56 -4.12 11.77
N GLU A 208 16.49 -4.78 11.09
CA GLU A 208 16.11 -5.75 10.05
C GLU A 208 15.40 -6.97 10.67
N THR A 209 14.54 -7.67 9.94
CA THR A 209 13.75 -8.77 10.51
C THR A 209 14.62 -9.95 10.97
N PRO A 210 14.24 -10.63 12.08
CA PRO A 210 15.03 -11.75 12.60
C PRO A 210 15.12 -12.91 11.61
N LYS A 211 14.03 -13.23 10.89
CA LYS A 211 14.00 -14.30 9.88
C LYS A 211 14.97 -14.02 8.72
N PHE A 212 15.00 -12.79 8.20
CA PHE A 212 15.99 -12.41 7.16
C PHE A 212 17.44 -12.49 7.66
N LEU A 213 17.73 -12.00 8.87
CA LEU A 213 19.08 -12.03 9.43
C LEU A 213 19.56 -13.47 9.67
N LEU A 214 18.66 -14.35 10.08
CA LEU A 214 18.96 -15.75 10.31
C LEU A 214 19.19 -16.51 9.00
N LEU A 215 18.25 -16.42 8.05
CA LEU A 215 18.25 -17.26 6.85
C LEU A 215 19.09 -16.69 5.71
N ASN A 216 18.92 -15.41 5.38
CA ASN A 216 19.58 -14.81 4.23
C ASN A 216 20.98 -14.28 4.57
N ARG A 217 21.25 -13.96 5.84
CA ARG A 217 22.54 -13.42 6.30
C ARG A 217 23.35 -14.39 7.16
N ASN A 218 22.79 -15.51 7.60
CA ASN A 218 23.43 -16.47 8.49
C ASN A 218 24.02 -15.81 9.76
N ASP A 219 23.40 -14.73 10.25
CA ASP A 219 23.86 -13.97 11.42
C ASP A 219 22.93 -14.18 12.60
N ARG A 220 23.17 -15.26 13.35
CA ARG A 220 22.39 -15.63 14.54
C ARG A 220 22.45 -14.56 15.63
N LYS A 221 23.58 -13.85 15.78
CA LYS A 221 23.74 -12.81 16.81
C LYS A 221 22.87 -11.60 16.48
N ALA A 222 22.94 -11.10 15.25
CA ALA A 222 22.10 -9.98 14.83
C ALA A 222 20.61 -10.36 14.84
N ALA A 223 20.27 -11.59 14.47
CA ALA A 223 18.90 -12.11 14.55
C ALA A 223 18.37 -12.11 16.00
N ALA A 224 19.17 -12.58 16.96
CA ALA A 224 18.80 -12.57 18.37
C ALA A 224 18.59 -11.15 18.92
N GLU A 225 19.45 -10.20 18.56
CA GLU A 225 19.27 -8.81 18.97
C GLU A 225 18.04 -8.14 18.33
N SER A 226 17.75 -8.48 17.07
CA SER A 226 16.54 -8.00 16.40
C SER A 226 15.28 -8.58 17.04
N LEU A 227 15.30 -9.87 17.37
CA LEU A 227 14.21 -10.54 18.07
C LEU A 227 13.95 -9.89 19.44
N LYS A 228 15.00 -9.60 20.21
CA LYS A 228 14.89 -8.88 21.49
C LYS A 228 14.35 -7.46 21.32
N PHE A 229 14.72 -6.76 20.24
CA PHE A 229 14.19 -5.43 19.95
C PHE A 229 12.67 -5.45 19.73
N TYR A 230 12.16 -6.40 18.95
CA TYR A 230 10.72 -6.48 18.61
C TYR A 230 9.89 -7.18 19.69
N ARG A 231 10.34 -8.34 20.17
CA ARG A 231 9.57 -9.20 21.09
C ARG A 231 9.98 -9.05 22.57
N GLY A 232 11.03 -8.27 22.87
CA GLY A 232 11.48 -7.97 24.23
C GLY A 232 12.54 -8.94 24.77
N ASP A 233 13.18 -8.54 25.87
CA ASP A 233 14.33 -9.26 26.47
C ASP A 233 13.94 -10.48 27.32
N LEU A 234 12.65 -10.69 27.59
CA LEU A 234 12.15 -11.76 28.46
C LEU A 234 12.03 -13.13 27.75
N ILE A 235 12.29 -13.16 26.44
CA ILE A 235 12.13 -14.34 25.60
C ILE A 235 13.47 -15.04 25.45
N ASP A 236 13.46 -16.37 25.53
CA ASP A 236 14.60 -17.19 25.13
C ASP A 236 14.80 -17.07 23.61
N ALA A 237 15.67 -16.15 23.21
CA ALA A 237 15.91 -15.84 21.81
C ALA A 237 16.46 -17.05 21.05
N ASP A 238 17.25 -17.91 21.70
CA ASP A 238 17.85 -19.06 21.01
C ASP A 238 16.81 -20.13 20.70
N ALA A 239 15.90 -20.44 21.63
CA ALA A 239 14.82 -21.40 21.40
C ALA A 239 13.90 -20.98 20.24
N VAL A 240 13.55 -19.68 20.16
CA VAL A 240 12.71 -19.15 19.08
C VAL A 240 13.44 -19.15 17.74
N LEU A 241 14.75 -18.87 17.72
CA LEU A 241 15.53 -18.95 16.49
C LEU A 241 15.65 -20.38 15.99
N ASP A 242 15.78 -21.36 16.89
CA ASP A 242 15.80 -22.77 16.53
C ASP A 242 14.43 -23.24 15.99
N GLU A 243 13.31 -22.78 16.57
CA GLU A 243 11.96 -22.99 16.02
C GLU A 243 11.82 -22.40 14.60
N MET A 244 12.33 -21.19 14.37
CA MET A 244 12.33 -20.57 13.03
C MET A 244 13.16 -21.36 12.01
N LEU A 245 14.21 -22.05 12.42
CA LEU A 245 14.99 -22.93 11.52
C LEU A 245 14.20 -24.19 11.17
N LEU A 246 13.50 -24.77 12.15
CA LEU A 246 12.64 -25.94 11.91
C LEU A 246 11.47 -25.61 10.97
N GLU A 247 10.83 -24.44 11.11
CA GLU A 247 9.79 -23.96 10.17
C GLU A 247 10.30 -23.93 8.73
N VAL A 248 11.59 -23.62 8.52
CA VAL A 248 12.18 -23.42 7.19
C VAL A 248 12.71 -24.72 6.59
N ASP A 249 13.23 -25.62 7.42
CA ASP A 249 13.66 -26.95 7.00
C ASP A 249 12.45 -27.79 6.52
N ASP A 250 11.28 -27.65 7.16
CA ASP A 250 10.02 -28.23 6.69
C ASP A 250 9.48 -27.55 5.41
N GLU A 251 9.71 -26.24 5.23
CA GLU A 251 9.38 -25.50 4.00
C GLU A 251 10.33 -25.79 2.81
N THR A 252 11.36 -26.61 3.01
CA THR A 252 12.38 -27.05 2.03
C THR A 252 12.62 -26.09 0.87
N CYS A 253 13.58 -25.17 1.07
CA CYS A 253 14.42 -24.51 0.07
C CYS A 253 13.96 -24.64 -1.39
N SER A 254 13.23 -23.64 -1.85
CA SER A 254 13.01 -23.45 -3.27
C SER A 254 13.15 -21.98 -3.59
N GLU A 255 14.35 -21.57 -3.99
CA GLU A 255 14.57 -20.44 -4.90
C GLU A 255 13.89 -20.74 -6.25
N THR A 256 12.58 -21.02 -6.23
CA THR A 256 11.79 -21.14 -7.42
C THR A 256 11.46 -19.75 -7.89
N SER A 257 12.13 -19.37 -8.98
CA SER A 257 11.62 -18.35 -9.90
C SER A 257 10.09 -18.45 -9.96
N ILE A 258 9.39 -17.32 -9.84
CA ILE A 258 7.92 -17.22 -9.84
C ILE A 258 7.30 -18.07 -10.96
N LEU A 259 7.94 -18.13 -12.12
CA LEU A 259 7.53 -18.95 -13.26
C LEU A 259 7.53 -20.44 -12.96
N ARG A 260 8.54 -20.96 -12.26
CA ARG A 260 8.56 -22.35 -11.82
C ARG A 260 7.47 -22.64 -10.81
N SER A 261 7.22 -21.75 -9.85
CA SER A 261 6.12 -21.92 -8.88
C SER A 261 4.75 -22.00 -9.56
N VAL A 262 4.49 -21.12 -10.53
CA VAL A 262 3.25 -21.17 -11.34
C VAL A 262 3.15 -22.48 -12.12
N VAL A 263 4.24 -22.93 -12.74
CA VAL A 263 4.27 -24.21 -13.46
C VAL A 263 4.04 -25.40 -12.52
N THR A 264 4.62 -25.39 -11.32
CA THR A 264 4.44 -26.44 -10.31
C THR A 264 2.98 -26.52 -9.88
N VAL A 265 2.36 -25.39 -9.53
CA VAL A 265 0.94 -25.32 -9.15
C VAL A 265 0.02 -25.84 -10.27
N LEU A 266 0.31 -25.50 -11.53
CA LEU A 266 -0.46 -25.99 -12.68
C LEU A 266 -0.20 -27.47 -12.97
N ARG A 267 1.00 -28.00 -12.68
CA ARG A 267 1.36 -29.39 -12.94
C ARG A 267 0.83 -30.34 -11.87
N GLU A 268 0.85 -29.93 -10.61
CA GLU A 268 0.52 -30.76 -9.46
C GLU A 268 -0.98 -30.75 -9.14
N PRO A 269 -1.69 -31.88 -9.29
CA PRO A 269 -3.15 -31.91 -9.12
C PRO A 269 -3.65 -31.47 -7.73
N HIS A 270 -2.87 -31.72 -6.68
CA HIS A 270 -3.25 -31.40 -5.31
C HIS A 270 -3.14 -29.90 -4.98
N LEU A 271 -2.31 -29.13 -5.72
CA LEU A 271 -2.17 -27.68 -5.55
C LEU A 271 -3.21 -26.89 -6.37
N ARG A 272 -3.81 -27.49 -7.40
CA ARG A 272 -4.79 -26.83 -8.26
C ARG A 272 -6.05 -26.40 -7.51
N THR A 273 -6.57 -27.25 -6.63
CA THR A 273 -7.80 -26.95 -5.88
C THR A 273 -7.60 -25.78 -4.89
N PRO A 274 -6.57 -25.76 -4.03
CA PRO A 274 -6.24 -24.60 -3.21
C PRO A 274 -6.01 -23.32 -4.02
N PHE A 275 -5.28 -23.43 -5.15
CA PHE A 275 -5.04 -22.29 -6.03
C PHE A 275 -6.34 -21.71 -6.60
N PHE A 276 -7.24 -22.57 -7.08
CA PHE A 276 -8.53 -22.15 -7.62
C PHE A 276 -9.41 -21.50 -6.55
N ILE A 277 -9.47 -22.07 -5.35
CA ILE A 277 -10.17 -21.47 -4.20
C ILE A 277 -9.58 -20.09 -3.90
N GLY A 278 -8.25 -19.95 -3.85
CA GLY A 278 -7.58 -18.66 -3.66
C GLY A 278 -7.97 -17.63 -4.71
N CYS A 279 -7.98 -18.00 -6.00
CA CYS A 279 -8.43 -17.11 -7.07
C CYS A 279 -9.89 -16.66 -6.92
N LEU A 280 -10.79 -17.58 -6.51
CA LEU A 280 -12.20 -17.26 -6.27
C LEU A 280 -12.38 -16.34 -5.06
N THR A 281 -11.59 -16.52 -4.00
CA THR A 281 -11.64 -15.63 -2.83
C THR A 281 -11.15 -14.22 -3.18
N LEU A 282 -10.11 -14.09 -4.01
CA LEU A 282 -9.61 -12.78 -4.47
C LEU A 282 -10.63 -12.02 -5.32
N GLN A 283 -11.52 -12.72 -6.04
CA GLN A 283 -12.60 -12.10 -6.81
C GLN A 283 -13.56 -11.27 -5.93
N VAL A 284 -13.80 -11.68 -4.68
CA VAL A 284 -14.68 -10.95 -3.75
C VAL A 284 -14.17 -9.52 -3.48
N VAL A 285 -12.86 -9.31 -3.55
CA VAL A 285 -12.23 -8.01 -3.28
C VAL A 285 -12.29 -7.08 -4.49
N VAL A 286 -12.55 -7.58 -5.70
CA VAL A 286 -12.50 -6.77 -6.94
C VAL A 286 -13.50 -5.59 -6.90
N GLY A 287 -14.69 -5.80 -6.34
CA GLY A 287 -15.75 -4.80 -6.31
C GLY A 287 -15.40 -3.53 -5.54
N ILE A 288 -14.50 -3.60 -4.55
CA ILE A 288 -14.14 -2.43 -3.74
C ILE A 288 -13.38 -1.38 -4.54
N TRP A 289 -12.62 -1.80 -5.55
CA TRP A 289 -11.80 -0.89 -6.35
C TRP A 289 -12.67 0.06 -7.17
N SER A 290 -13.80 -0.39 -7.72
CA SER A 290 -14.75 0.51 -8.38
C SER A 290 -15.26 1.60 -7.44
N ILE A 291 -15.49 1.25 -6.16
CA ILE A 291 -15.93 2.21 -5.14
C ILE A 291 -14.81 3.20 -4.82
N ILE A 292 -13.57 2.74 -4.66
CA ILE A 292 -12.45 3.63 -4.31
C ILE A 292 -12.16 4.65 -5.42
N TYR A 293 -12.30 4.26 -6.70
CA TYR A 293 -11.81 5.06 -7.83
C TYR A 293 -12.87 5.88 -8.58
N ILE A 294 -14.10 5.37 -8.72
CA ILE A 294 -15.11 5.94 -9.65
C ILE A 294 -16.45 6.20 -8.96
N SER A 295 -16.60 5.90 -7.66
CA SER A 295 -17.90 6.03 -6.98
C SER A 295 -18.51 7.43 -7.09
N THR A 296 -17.71 8.49 -6.97
CA THR A 296 -18.24 9.87 -7.01
C THR A 296 -18.77 10.21 -8.41
N ASP A 297 -18.00 9.90 -9.46
CA ASP A 297 -18.41 10.11 -10.86
C ASP A 297 -19.66 9.28 -11.22
N MET A 298 -19.73 8.02 -10.76
CA MET A 298 -20.91 7.16 -10.99
C MET A 298 -22.17 7.66 -10.29
N LEU A 299 -22.03 8.15 -9.04
CA LEU A 299 -23.16 8.65 -8.26
C LEU A 299 -23.66 10.00 -8.75
N GLU A 300 -22.79 10.85 -9.29
CA GLU A 300 -23.17 12.15 -9.81
C GLU A 300 -24.14 12.08 -11.00
N VAL A 301 -24.17 10.96 -11.73
CA VAL A 301 -25.16 10.75 -12.81
C VAL A 301 -26.60 10.87 -12.31
N HIS A 302 -26.86 10.56 -11.03
CA HIS A 302 -28.19 10.54 -10.43
C HIS A 302 -28.36 11.48 -9.23
N PHE A 303 -27.27 11.90 -8.60
CA PHE A 303 -27.27 12.72 -7.39
C PHE A 303 -26.46 14.01 -7.58
N THR A 304 -26.64 14.98 -6.68
CA THR A 304 -25.78 16.17 -6.66
C THR A 304 -24.36 15.81 -6.27
N GLU A 305 -23.38 16.59 -6.74
CA GLU A 305 -21.96 16.39 -6.46
C GLU A 305 -21.65 16.24 -4.95
N ASP A 306 -22.20 17.14 -4.12
CA ASP A 306 -22.00 17.08 -2.67
C ASP A 306 -22.49 15.77 -2.05
N VAL A 307 -23.63 15.25 -2.53
CA VAL A 307 -24.21 13.99 -2.06
C VAL A 307 -23.41 12.80 -2.57
N ALA A 308 -22.93 12.85 -3.81
CA ALA A 308 -22.09 11.81 -4.40
C ALA A 308 -20.74 11.69 -3.68
N GLN A 309 -20.09 12.81 -3.38
CA GLN A 309 -18.84 12.85 -2.61
C GLN A 309 -19.05 12.31 -1.19
N LEU A 310 -20.12 12.76 -0.50
CA LEU A 310 -20.44 12.31 0.85
C LEU A 310 -20.78 10.82 0.91
N ALA A 311 -21.56 10.31 -0.04
CA ALA A 311 -21.90 8.89 -0.11
C ALA A 311 -20.66 8.02 -0.34
N SER A 312 -19.75 8.47 -1.22
CA SER A 312 -18.47 7.81 -1.48
C SER A 312 -17.62 7.71 -0.20
N LEU A 313 -17.57 8.80 0.58
CA LEU A 313 -16.90 8.80 1.88
C LEU A 313 -17.56 7.83 2.87
N ILE A 314 -18.89 7.84 2.96
CA ILE A 314 -19.65 6.95 3.86
C ILE A 314 -19.36 5.47 3.53
N PHE A 315 -19.29 5.09 2.25
CA PHE A 315 -18.97 3.71 1.87
C PHE A 315 -17.61 3.26 2.37
N ILE A 316 -16.57 4.08 2.21
CA ILE A 316 -15.22 3.71 2.67
C ILE A 316 -15.07 3.79 4.19
N VAL A 317 -15.77 4.72 4.86
CA VAL A 317 -15.83 4.74 6.34
C VAL A 317 -16.53 3.48 6.87
N ALA A 318 -17.63 3.05 6.25
CA ALA A 318 -18.29 1.80 6.61
C ALA A 318 -17.36 0.59 6.42
N ASN A 319 -16.59 0.57 5.32
CA ASN A 319 -15.58 -0.46 5.08
C ASN A 319 -14.45 -0.45 6.12
N PHE A 320 -13.97 0.73 6.52
CA PHE A 320 -12.99 0.86 7.59
C PHE A 320 -13.51 0.29 8.93
N MET A 321 -14.75 0.65 9.30
CA MET A 321 -15.37 0.14 10.53
C MET A 321 -15.59 -1.38 10.49
N ALA A 322 -15.97 -1.92 9.32
CA ALA A 322 -16.10 -3.36 9.11
C ALA A 322 -14.75 -4.07 9.21
N GLY A 323 -13.68 -3.49 8.64
CA GLY A 323 -12.31 -4.00 8.72
C GLY A 323 -11.79 -4.07 10.16
N MET A 324 -12.07 -3.04 10.98
CA MET A 324 -11.77 -3.06 12.41
C MET A 324 -12.49 -4.20 13.15
N GLY A 325 -13.76 -4.47 12.81
CA GLY A 325 -14.49 -5.62 13.35
C GLY A 325 -13.87 -6.96 12.97
N GLY A 326 -13.48 -7.11 11.70
CA GLY A 326 -12.83 -8.33 11.18
C GLY A 326 -11.52 -8.66 11.89
N MET A 327 -10.71 -7.64 12.24
CA MET A 327 -9.44 -7.82 12.96
C MET A 327 -9.60 -8.56 14.30
N PHE A 328 -10.71 -8.37 15.02
CA PHE A 328 -10.97 -9.05 16.29
C PHE A 328 -11.57 -10.44 16.14
N ILE A 329 -12.14 -10.74 14.97
CA ILE A 329 -12.80 -12.00 14.67
C ILE A 329 -11.82 -13.02 14.10
N ILE A 330 -10.80 -12.59 13.35
CA ILE A 330 -9.98 -13.53 12.57
C ILE A 330 -9.18 -14.54 13.40
N GLU A 331 -8.77 -14.16 14.62
CA GLU A 331 -8.03 -15.03 15.53
C GLU A 331 -8.96 -15.86 16.45
N ARG A 332 -10.29 -15.77 16.28
CA ARG A 332 -11.30 -16.52 17.05
C ARG A 332 -11.97 -17.59 16.22
#